data_AF-A0A538NC20-F1
#
_entry.id   AF-A0A538NC20-F1
#
_cell.length_a   1.000
_cell.length_b   1.000
_cell.length_c   1.000
_cell.angle_alpha   90.00
_cell.angle_beta   90.00
_cell.angle_gamma   90.00
#
_symmetry.space_group_name_H-M   'P 1'
#
loop_
_entity.id
_entity.type
_entity.pdbx_description
1 polymer ?
#
loop_
_entity_poly.entity_id
_entity_poly.type
_entity_poly.pdbx_seq_one_letter_code
_entity_poly.pdbx_strand_id
1 'polypeptide(L)'
;MKRLVLVAAVAALAATSLTVVQTAQAATTSITIDGTQGGRTFDGIGAISGGGGNSRLLADYPEPQRSQILDYLFKPGYGAALQILKVEIGGDTNS
;
A
#
# COMPACT_ATOMS: atom_id res chain seq x y z
N MET A 1 -10.24 -41.31 -55.76
CA MET A 1 -11.36 -41.06 -54.81
C MET A 1 -10.96 -41.20 -53.33
N LYS A 2 -10.25 -42.26 -52.91
CA LYS A 2 -9.83 -42.46 -51.50
C LYS A 2 -8.85 -41.41 -50.93
N ARG A 3 -7.96 -40.85 -51.77
CA ARG A 3 -7.01 -39.78 -51.37
C ARG A 3 -7.67 -38.41 -51.15
N LEU A 4 -8.78 -38.13 -51.85
CA LEU A 4 -9.52 -36.88 -51.69
C LEU A 4 -10.33 -36.86 -50.39
N VAL A 5 -10.90 -38.01 -50.01
CA VAL A 5 -11.64 -38.18 -48.75
C VAL A 5 -10.71 -38.05 -47.54
N LEU A 6 -9.46 -38.53 -47.64
CA LEU A 6 -8.47 -38.42 -46.57
C LEU A 6 -8.06 -36.96 -46.30
N VAL A 7 -7.87 -36.16 -47.35
CA VAL A 7 -7.49 -34.74 -47.20
C VAL A 7 -8.64 -33.90 -46.65
N ALA A 8 -9.88 -34.18 -47.08
CA ALA A 8 -11.07 -33.51 -46.55
C ALA A 8 -11.33 -33.86 -45.07
N ALA A 9 -11.09 -35.11 -44.67
CA ALA A 9 -11.23 -35.55 -43.28
C ALA A 9 -10.18 -34.93 -42.35
N VAL A 10 -8.94 -34.75 -42.82
CA VAL A 10 -7.87 -34.08 -42.05
C VAL A 10 -8.11 -32.57 -41.93
N ALA A 11 -8.65 -31.92 -42.96
CA ALA A 11 -9.04 -30.52 -42.90
C ALA A 11 -10.22 -30.27 -41.94
N ALA A 12 -11.18 -31.20 -41.88
CA ALA A 12 -12.32 -31.12 -40.97
C ALA A 12 -11.93 -31.38 -39.50
N LEU A 13 -10.90 -32.21 -39.25
CA LEU A 13 -10.38 -32.46 -37.90
C LEU A 13 -9.48 -31.34 -37.38
N ALA A 14 -8.82 -30.59 -38.27
CA ALA A 14 -7.98 -29.45 -37.90
C ALA A 14 -8.80 -28.18 -37.56
N ALA A 15 -10.07 -28.11 -37.95
CA ALA A 15 -10.93 -26.95 -37.75
C ALA A 15 -11.69 -26.95 -36.40
N THR A 16 -11.66 -28.04 -35.63
CA THR A 16 -12.55 -28.25 -34.46
C THR A 16 -11.91 -28.02 -33.09
N SER A 17 -10.70 -27.48 -33.00
CA SER A 17 -10.04 -27.24 -31.71
C SER A 17 -9.51 -25.80 -31.53
N LEU A 18 -10.36 -24.81 -31.83
CA LEU A 18 -10.20 -23.47 -31.28
C LEU A 18 -10.78 -23.45 -29.86
N THR A 19 -9.96 -23.82 -28.88
CA THR A 19 -10.28 -23.58 -27.48
C THR A 19 -10.11 -22.08 -27.21
N VAL A 20 -11.23 -21.37 -27.07
CA VAL A 20 -11.21 -19.99 -26.60
C VAL A 20 -10.83 -20.02 -25.12
N VAL A 21 -9.58 -19.67 -24.82
CA VAL A 21 -9.15 -19.39 -23.44
C VAL A 21 -9.81 -18.10 -23.01
N GLN A 22 -10.92 -18.21 -22.28
CA GLN A 22 -11.59 -17.07 -21.69
C GLN A 22 -10.83 -16.69 -20.41
N THR A 23 -10.12 -15.56 -20.45
CA THR A 23 -9.40 -15.04 -19.28
C THR A 23 -10.41 -14.60 -18.22
N ALA A 24 -10.20 -14.99 -16.97
CA ALA A 24 -11.06 -14.55 -15.87
C ALA A 24 -10.89 -13.04 -15.67
N GLN A 25 -11.97 -12.27 -15.87
CA GLN A 25 -11.98 -10.86 -15.49
C GLN A 25 -11.94 -10.72 -13.96
N ALA A 26 -10.95 -9.99 -13.46
CA ALA A 26 -10.90 -9.60 -12.06
C ALA A 26 -12.11 -8.72 -11.71
N ALA A 27 -12.67 -8.93 -10.52
CA ALA A 27 -13.76 -8.10 -10.03
C ALA A 27 -13.28 -6.67 -9.74
N THR A 28 -13.91 -5.69 -10.40
CA THR A 28 -13.65 -4.27 -10.12
C THR A 28 -14.56 -3.82 -8.97
N THR A 29 -13.96 -3.27 -7.91
CA THR A 29 -14.73 -2.62 -6.83
C THR A 29 -14.68 -1.11 -7.03
N SER A 30 -15.85 -0.47 -7.15
CA SER A 30 -15.97 0.99 -7.21
C SER A 30 -16.35 1.53 -5.83
N ILE A 31 -15.67 2.60 -5.39
CA ILE A 31 -15.97 3.32 -4.15
C ILE A 31 -16.28 4.77 -4.52
N THR A 32 -17.51 5.20 -4.28
CA THR A 32 -17.94 6.59 -4.50
C THR A 32 -17.61 7.43 -3.26
N ILE A 33 -16.91 8.56 -3.45
CA ILE A 33 -16.64 9.53 -2.39
C ILE A 33 -17.63 10.69 -2.55
N ASP A 34 -18.44 10.95 -1.52
CA ASP A 34 -19.37 12.07 -1.46
C ASP A 34 -18.81 13.18 -0.54
N GLY A 35 -18.36 14.28 -1.14
CA GLY A 35 -17.82 15.42 -0.40
C GLY A 35 -18.90 16.31 0.26
N THR A 36 -20.18 16.03 0.03
CA THR A 36 -21.31 16.79 0.61
C THR A 36 -21.86 16.16 1.89
N GLN A 37 -21.56 14.88 2.15
CA GLN A 37 -21.90 14.19 3.39
C GLN A 37 -20.74 14.28 4.38
N GLY A 38 -20.82 15.27 5.27
CA GLY A 38 -19.81 15.48 6.31
C GLY A 38 -19.80 14.38 7.37
N GLY A 39 -18.64 13.77 7.60
CA GLY A 39 -18.37 12.91 8.75
C GLY A 39 -17.86 13.70 9.96
N ARG A 40 -17.13 13.02 10.86
CA ARG A 40 -16.39 13.71 11.94
C ARG A 40 -15.23 14.51 11.34
N THR A 41 -14.84 15.60 12.02
CA THR A 41 -13.59 16.30 11.71
C THR A 41 -12.41 15.35 11.88
N PHE A 42 -11.48 15.41 10.95
CA PHE A 42 -10.22 14.67 11.03
C PHE A 42 -9.22 15.45 11.88
N ASP A 43 -8.72 14.84 12.95
CA ASP A 43 -7.86 15.52 13.93
C ASP A 43 -6.35 15.39 13.65
N GLY A 44 -5.96 14.51 12.73
CA GLY A 44 -4.55 14.29 12.37
C GLY A 44 -4.06 12.86 12.61
N ILE A 45 -2.88 12.55 12.06
CA ILE A 45 -2.12 11.33 12.35
C ILE A 45 -0.92 11.69 13.22
N GLY A 46 -0.53 10.77 14.10
CA GLY A 46 0.62 10.96 14.96
C GLY A 46 1.40 9.69 15.24
N ALA A 47 2.50 9.87 15.96
CA ALA A 47 3.33 8.80 16.50
C ALA A 47 3.60 9.04 17.99
N ILE A 48 4.08 8.00 18.68
CA ILE A 48 4.41 8.03 20.10
C ILE A 48 5.94 8.07 20.27
N SER A 49 6.42 8.98 21.11
CA SER A 49 7.77 8.95 21.68
C SER A 49 7.68 8.70 23.18
N GLY A 50 8.03 7.51 23.62
CA GLY A 50 7.79 7.04 24.98
C GLY A 50 7.36 5.57 24.99
N GLY A 51 6.83 5.08 26.11
CA GLY A 51 6.61 3.66 26.34
C GLY A 51 7.92 2.93 26.64
N GLY A 52 8.86 3.58 27.32
CA GLY A 52 10.19 3.02 27.62
C GLY A 52 11.22 3.28 26.52
N GLY A 53 11.89 4.44 26.56
CA GLY A 53 13.17 4.66 25.86
C GLY A 53 13.15 4.62 24.32
N ASN A 54 12.00 4.58 23.65
CA ASN A 54 11.88 4.45 22.19
C ASN A 54 12.63 5.52 21.37
N SER A 55 12.91 6.69 21.96
CA SER A 55 13.69 7.76 21.32
C SER A 55 15.04 8.02 21.99
N ARG A 56 15.47 7.13 22.92
CA ARG A 56 16.66 7.36 23.77
C ARG A 56 17.92 7.64 22.96
N LEU A 57 18.12 6.92 21.86
CA LEU A 57 19.34 7.05 21.05
C LEU A 57 19.24 8.15 19.98
N LEU A 58 18.06 8.74 19.75
CA LEU A 58 17.89 9.77 18.71
C LEU A 58 18.75 11.02 19.00
N ALA A 59 18.90 11.39 20.27
CA ALA A 59 19.71 12.55 20.67
C ALA A 59 21.21 12.35 20.40
N ASP A 60 21.67 11.10 20.37
CA ASP A 60 23.08 10.72 20.22
C ASP A 60 23.54 10.72 18.74
N TYR A 61 22.62 10.88 17.78
CA TYR A 61 22.97 11.00 16.36
C TYR A 61 23.77 12.29 16.11
N PRO A 62 24.84 12.22 15.29
CA PRO A 62 25.55 13.40 14.85
C PRO A 62 24.70 14.24 13.89
N GLU A 63 25.10 15.49 13.69
CA GLU A 63 24.61 16.27 12.56
C GLU A 63 25.39 15.93 11.29
N PRO A 64 24.73 15.93 10.11
CA PRO A 64 23.36 16.37 9.86
C PRO A 64 22.27 15.29 10.03
N GLN A 65 22.64 14.06 10.40
CA GLN A 65 21.73 12.90 10.37
C GLN A 65 20.57 13.06 11.34
N ARG A 66 20.81 13.61 12.53
CA ARG A 66 19.76 13.86 13.51
C ARG A 66 18.70 14.81 12.96
N SER A 67 19.10 15.96 12.39
CA SER A 67 18.16 16.86 11.72
C SER A 67 17.45 16.21 10.54
N GLN A 68 18.13 15.37 9.75
CA GLN A 68 17.48 14.66 8.64
C GLN A 68 16.39 13.70 9.11
N ILE A 69 16.60 12.97 10.21
CA ILE A 69 15.58 12.09 10.80
C ILE A 69 14.37 12.91 11.26
N LEU A 70 14.61 14.04 11.93
CA LEU A 70 13.54 14.93 12.37
C LEU A 70 12.79 15.54 11.18
N ASP A 71 13.49 15.90 10.10
CA ASP A 71 12.87 16.36 8.85
C ASP A 71 11.97 15.27 8.25
N TYR A 72 12.43 14.01 8.18
CA TYR A 72 11.60 12.89 7.71
C TYR A 72 10.33 12.71 8.54
N LEU A 73 10.37 12.96 9.85
CA LEU A 73 9.21 12.78 10.72
C LEU A 73 8.24 13.97 10.68
N PHE A 74 8.76 15.20 10.68
CA PHE A 74 7.96 16.38 11.00
C PHE A 74 7.91 17.46 9.92
N LYS A 75 8.81 17.45 8.93
CA LYS A 75 8.81 18.50 7.91
C LYS A 75 7.59 18.36 6.99
N PRO A 76 6.75 19.40 6.88
CA PRO A 76 5.60 19.38 5.98
C PRO A 76 6.03 19.15 4.52
N GLY A 77 5.31 18.29 3.81
CA GLY A 77 5.57 18.02 2.39
C GLY A 77 6.86 17.23 2.11
N TYR A 78 7.42 16.53 3.10
CA TYR A 78 8.65 15.75 2.93
C TYR A 78 8.44 14.25 3.19
N GLY A 79 8.53 13.82 4.45
CA GLY A 79 8.35 12.42 4.84
C GLY A 79 6.97 12.17 5.42
N ALA A 80 6.93 11.64 6.65
CA ALA A 80 5.68 11.34 7.36
C ALA A 80 4.82 12.57 7.63
N ALA A 81 5.45 13.75 7.81
CA ALA A 81 4.77 15.02 8.08
C ALA A 81 3.71 14.91 9.19
N LEU A 82 4.08 14.28 10.31
CA LEU A 82 3.18 13.98 11.43
C LEU A 82 2.57 15.27 12.00
N GLN A 83 1.25 15.25 12.24
CA GLN A 83 0.52 16.37 12.85
C GLN A 83 0.54 16.32 14.38
N ILE A 84 0.69 15.13 14.95
CA ILE A 84 0.60 14.90 16.38
C ILE A 84 1.84 14.12 16.85
N LEU A 85 2.51 14.62 17.89
CA LEU A 85 3.50 13.87 18.65
C LEU A 85 2.96 13.64 20.06
N LYS A 86 2.69 12.38 20.41
CA LYS A 86 2.33 12.00 21.77
C LYS A 86 3.58 11.56 22.52
N VAL A 87 3.76 12.09 23.73
CA VAL A 87 4.92 11.77 24.56
C VAL A 87 4.53 11.06 25.85
N GLU A 88 5.41 10.21 26.37
CA GLU A 88 5.30 9.64 27.71
C GLU A 88 5.58 10.71 28.77
N ILE A 89 4.79 10.70 29.85
CA ILE A 89 5.11 11.39 31.11
C ILE A 89 5.76 10.35 32.01
N GLY A 90 7.08 10.46 32.21
CA GLY A 90 7.87 9.43 32.89
C GLY A 90 7.41 9.18 34.33
N GLY A 91 7.42 7.91 34.73
CA GLY A 91 7.06 7.46 36.08
C GLY A 91 8.20 6.80 36.85
N ASP A 92 9.44 6.96 36.42
CA ASP A 92 10.66 6.33 36.98
C ASP A 92 10.64 4.79 37.03
N THR A 93 9.74 4.17 36.25
CA THR A 93 9.58 2.71 36.14
C THR A 93 9.92 2.21 34.74
N ASN A 94 10.19 0.91 34.64
CA ASN A 94 10.28 0.26 33.34
C ASN A 94 8.89 0.10 32.72
N SER A 95 8.79 0.23 31.40
CA SER A 95 7.58 0.02 30.59
C SER A 95 7.79 -1.07 29.55
#